data_AF-A0A8S4E0Y9-F1
#
_entry.id   AF-A0A8S4E0Y9-F1
#
_cell.length_a   1.000
_cell.length_b   1.000
_cell.length_c   1.000
_cell.angle_alpha   90.00
_cell.angle_beta   90.00
_cell.angle_gamma   90.00
#
_symmetry.space_group_name_H-M   'P 1'
#
loop_
_entity.id
_entity.type
_entity.pdbx_description
1 polymer ?
#
loop_
_entity_poly.entity_id
_entity_poly.type
_entity_poly.pdbx_seq_one_letter_code
_entity_poly.pdbx_strand_id
1 'polypeptide(L)'
;MAWGLPKLPGLSFSDPTKSRHHLRGSLRFHHGHRFPDTRVTAPGGEPTDVDSNAFALPDDSVNYDPSLTYGRVKQPALPQVIPRWVHYDQRCLNFTAFMKQPVFDSPDEAYRVRVVNIIYFLEDDTMTVMEPHVHNSGLWQGRMVKRDKIPKNDLGESWHWKDLDNGKDICIFGKVFHTVSCDLYTKVS
;
A
#
# COMPACT_ATOMS: atom_id res chain seq x y z
N MET A 1 26.53 -4.31 33.16
CA MET A 1 25.28 -4.35 33.95
C MET A 1 25.40 -5.47 34.98
N ALA A 2 24.97 -5.22 36.22
CA ALA A 2 25.00 -6.23 37.28
C ALA A 2 23.86 -7.23 37.05
N TRP A 3 24.24 -8.48 36.78
CA TRP A 3 23.35 -9.57 36.38
C TRP A 3 22.53 -10.06 37.57
N GLY A 4 21.21 -10.25 37.40
CA GLY A 4 20.34 -10.88 38.40
C GLY A 4 19.75 -9.97 39.50
N LEU A 5 19.99 -8.66 39.46
CA LEU A 5 19.38 -7.72 40.42
C LEU A 5 17.98 -7.27 39.99
N PRO A 6 17.01 -7.17 40.93
CA PRO A 6 15.69 -6.65 40.62
C PRO A 6 15.77 -5.18 40.22
N LYS A 7 14.99 -4.79 39.20
CA LYS A 7 14.93 -3.42 38.65
C LYS A 7 14.15 -2.46 39.57
N LEU A 8 14.51 -2.43 40.84
CA LEU A 8 13.98 -1.49 41.83
C LEU A 8 14.76 -0.17 41.78
N PRO A 9 14.12 0.98 42.07
CA PRO A 9 14.82 2.24 42.24
C PRO A 9 15.93 2.09 43.29
N GLY A 10 17.17 2.42 42.93
CA GLY A 10 18.35 2.31 43.80
C GLY A 10 19.24 1.08 43.58
N LEU A 11 18.80 0.09 42.77
CA LEU A 11 19.61 -1.08 42.40
C LEU A 11 20.15 -1.04 40.96
N SER A 12 20.27 0.16 40.39
CA SER A 12 20.83 0.40 39.06
C SER A 12 22.23 1.02 39.16
N PHE A 13 23.21 0.42 38.48
CA PHE A 13 24.58 0.93 38.42
C PHE A 13 24.89 1.44 37.02
N SER A 14 25.35 2.67 36.91
CA SER A 14 25.87 3.22 35.66
C SER A 14 27.31 2.78 35.46
N ASP A 15 27.64 2.27 34.28
CA ASP A 15 29.00 1.88 33.92
C ASP A 15 29.81 3.10 33.47
N PRO A 16 30.86 3.52 34.22
CA PRO A 16 31.67 4.69 33.87
C PRO A 16 32.60 4.45 32.68
N THR A 17 32.80 3.20 32.24
CA THR A 17 33.67 2.87 31.10
C THR A 17 32.96 3.03 29.76
N LYS A 18 31.63 3.24 29.77
CA LYS A 18 30.83 3.37 28.57
C LYS A 18 31.08 4.73 27.90
N SER A 19 31.74 4.70 26.75
CA SER A 19 32.09 5.90 25.95
C SER A 19 31.20 6.09 24.71
N ARG A 20 30.49 5.04 24.27
CA ARG A 20 29.65 5.06 23.06
C ARG A 20 28.18 5.21 23.45
N HIS A 21 27.58 6.32 23.02
CA HIS A 21 26.17 6.63 23.26
C HIS A 21 25.38 6.92 21.98
N HIS A 22 25.94 6.60 20.81
CA HIS A 22 25.26 6.80 19.54
C HIS A 22 23.95 5.99 19.50
N LEU A 23 22.89 6.63 19.00
CA LEU A 23 21.59 6.02 18.82
C LEU A 23 21.44 5.67 17.34
N ARG A 24 21.14 4.40 17.07
CA ARG A 24 20.73 3.98 15.73
C ARG A 24 19.24 4.30 15.56
N GLY A 25 18.89 4.96 14.45
CA GLY A 25 17.49 5.21 14.11
C GLY A 25 16.73 3.89 13.94
N SER A 26 15.71 3.68 14.78
CA SER A 26 14.85 2.49 14.76
C SER A 26 13.71 2.60 13.75
N LEU A 27 13.52 3.74 13.09
CA LEU A 27 12.48 3.95 12.10
C LEU A 27 13.11 4.15 10.72
N ARG A 28 12.66 3.37 9.74
CA ARG A 28 13.10 3.46 8.34
C ARG A 28 11.92 3.79 7.44
N PHE A 29 12.21 4.42 6.31
CA PHE A 29 11.25 4.69 5.25
C PHE A 29 11.71 3.99 3.96
N HIS A 30 10.81 3.24 3.33
CA HIS A 30 11.06 2.63 2.02
C HIS A 30 9.78 2.72 1.18
N HIS A 31 9.89 3.29 -0.02
CA HIS A 31 8.77 3.55 -0.93
C HIS A 31 7.53 4.19 -0.27
N GLY A 32 7.73 5.19 0.60
CA GLY A 32 6.64 5.90 1.28
C GLY A 32 6.08 5.19 2.51
N HIS A 33 6.54 3.98 2.82
CA HIS A 33 6.10 3.22 3.99
C HIS A 33 7.11 3.30 5.14
N ARG A 34 6.59 3.54 6.35
CA ARG A 34 7.35 3.51 7.60
C ARG A 34 7.46 2.06 8.06
N PHE A 35 8.67 1.60 8.37
CA PHE A 35 8.86 0.30 9.01
C PHE A 35 9.91 0.41 10.12
N PRO A 36 9.69 -0.29 11.25
CA PRO A 36 10.70 -0.37 12.30
C PRO A 36 11.92 -1.18 11.82
N ASP A 37 13.12 -0.70 12.12
CA ASP A 37 14.36 -1.44 11.95
C ASP A 37 14.30 -2.69 12.84
N THR A 38 14.61 -3.85 12.27
CA THR A 38 14.41 -5.15 12.92
C THR A 38 15.47 -5.45 13.98
N ARG A 39 16.57 -4.69 13.97
CA ARG A 39 17.66 -4.81 14.93
C ARG A 39 17.57 -3.68 15.96
N VAL A 40 16.96 -3.98 17.10
CA VAL A 40 16.94 -3.09 18.26
C VAL A 40 18.25 -3.26 19.01
N THR A 41 19.10 -2.24 18.98
CA THR A 41 20.34 -2.18 19.76
C THR A 41 20.21 -1.11 20.83
N ALA A 42 20.78 -1.35 22.00
CA ALA A 42 20.89 -0.34 23.04
C ALA A 42 21.79 0.83 22.60
N PRO A 43 21.71 2.01 23.25
CA PRO A 43 22.59 3.13 22.97
C PRO A 43 24.06 2.70 23.03
N GLY A 44 24.83 3.01 21.99
CA GLY A 44 26.22 2.56 21.83
C GLY A 44 26.40 1.31 20.97
N GLY A 45 25.32 0.64 20.56
CA GLY A 45 25.36 -0.60 19.76
C GLY A 45 25.47 -1.88 20.60
N GLU A 46 25.27 -1.78 21.91
CA GLU A 46 25.23 -2.92 22.82
C GLU A 46 23.98 -3.80 22.56
N PRO A 47 24.04 -5.11 22.81
CA PRO A 47 22.86 -5.97 22.79
C PRO A 47 21.83 -5.45 23.80
N THR A 48 20.55 -5.56 23.45
CA THR A 48 19.47 -5.14 24.35
C THR A 48 19.33 -6.17 25.48
N ASP A 49 18.85 -5.80 26.67
CA ASP A 49 18.58 -6.73 27.78
C ASP A 49 17.77 -7.98 27.39
N VAL A 50 16.96 -7.86 26.32
CA VAL A 50 16.15 -8.95 25.75
C VAL A 50 17.01 -9.97 24.97
N ASP A 51 18.16 -9.55 24.44
CA ASP A 51 19.15 -10.37 23.74
C ASP A 51 20.22 -10.94 24.68
N SER A 52 20.30 -10.43 25.92
CA SER A 52 21.36 -10.74 26.90
C SER A 52 21.36 -12.16 27.47
N ASN A 53 20.36 -13.00 27.16
CA ASN A 53 20.40 -14.43 27.50
C ASN A 53 21.44 -15.22 26.67
N ALA A 54 22.11 -14.60 25.69
CA ALA A 54 23.05 -15.27 24.78
C ALA A 54 24.53 -15.27 25.20
N PHE A 55 24.91 -14.65 26.34
CA PHE A 55 26.32 -14.51 26.76
C PHE A 55 26.67 -15.16 28.12
N ALA A 56 26.12 -16.35 28.40
CA ALA A 56 26.70 -17.22 29.41
C ALA A 56 28.04 -17.77 28.86
N LEU A 57 29.16 -17.10 29.12
CA LEU A 57 30.48 -17.68 28.89
C LEU A 57 30.74 -18.75 29.97
N PRO A 58 31.36 -19.90 29.61
CA PRO A 58 31.60 -20.97 30.56
C PRO A 58 32.85 -20.67 31.38
N ASP A 59 32.73 -20.70 32.71
CA ASP A 59 33.65 -21.51 33.48
C ASP A 59 32.89 -22.17 34.65
N ASP A 60 32.66 -23.46 34.46
CA ASP A 60 32.16 -24.51 35.34
C ASP A 60 30.87 -24.37 36.18
N SER A 61 30.11 -25.47 36.12
CA SER A 61 28.91 -25.86 36.88
C SER A 61 27.56 -25.27 36.43
N VAL A 62 26.80 -26.12 35.73
CA VAL A 62 25.33 -26.10 35.66
C VAL A 62 24.74 -24.71 35.38
N ASN A 63 24.98 -24.19 34.18
CA ASN A 63 24.39 -22.93 33.74
C ASN A 63 22.85 -23.03 33.77
N TYR A 64 22.25 -22.39 34.77
CA TYR A 64 20.83 -22.14 34.85
C TYR A 64 20.46 -21.19 33.71
N ASP A 65 19.93 -21.72 32.61
CA ASP A 65 19.31 -20.90 31.57
C ASP A 65 17.96 -20.40 32.13
N PRO A 66 17.83 -19.10 32.49
CA PRO A 66 16.60 -18.57 33.04
C PRO A 66 15.44 -18.69 32.05
N SER A 67 15.70 -18.86 30.75
CA SER A 67 14.67 -19.11 29.76
C SER A 67 14.05 -20.53 29.84
N LEU A 68 14.69 -21.48 30.54
CA LEU A 68 14.10 -22.79 30.84
C LEU A 68 13.06 -22.71 31.98
N THR A 69 13.23 -21.78 32.93
CA THR A 69 12.29 -21.60 34.04
C THR A 69 11.20 -20.59 33.72
N TYR A 70 11.56 -19.47 33.11
CA TYR A 70 10.63 -18.37 32.83
C TYR A 70 10.11 -18.34 31.38
N GLY A 71 10.61 -19.23 30.53
CA GLY A 71 10.31 -19.23 29.10
C GLY A 71 11.09 -18.17 28.34
N ARG A 72 11.35 -18.41 27.05
CA ARG A 72 11.84 -17.36 26.15
C ARG A 72 10.72 -16.36 25.88
N VAL A 73 11.00 -15.07 26.04
CA VAL A 73 10.07 -14.01 25.64
C VAL A 73 9.78 -14.16 24.16
N LYS A 74 8.51 -14.38 23.80
CA LYS A 74 8.09 -14.35 22.39
C LYS A 74 8.35 -12.95 21.87
N GLN A 75 9.27 -12.83 20.91
CA GLN A 75 9.43 -11.58 20.18
C GLN A 75 8.09 -11.26 19.49
N PRO A 76 7.58 -10.02 19.59
CA PRO A 76 6.37 -9.65 18.86
C PRO A 76 6.62 -9.86 17.37
N ALA A 77 5.64 -10.44 16.67
CA ALA A 77 5.73 -10.61 15.23
C ALA A 77 5.94 -9.23 14.59
N LEU A 78 6.97 -9.10 13.75
CA LEU A 78 7.22 -7.87 13.02
C LEU A 78 5.98 -7.53 12.19
N PRO A 79 5.57 -6.25 12.11
CA PRO A 79 4.47 -5.85 11.23
C PRO A 79 4.85 -6.23 9.80
N GLN A 80 4.07 -7.12 9.20
CA GLN A 80 4.29 -7.52 7.82
C GLN A 80 4.00 -6.30 6.93
N VAL A 81 5.02 -5.83 6.20
CA VAL A 81 4.83 -4.81 5.17
C VAL A 81 4.18 -5.49 3.97
N ILE A 82 2.86 -5.37 3.87
CA ILE A 82 2.11 -5.84 2.71
C ILE A 82 2.30 -4.79 1.60
N PRO A 83 2.96 -5.13 0.49
CA PRO A 83 3.17 -4.18 -0.59
C PRO A 83 1.82 -3.83 -1.24
N ARG A 84 1.74 -2.65 -1.85
CA ARG A 84 0.51 -2.10 -2.43
C ARG A 84 -0.20 -3.07 -3.38
N TRP A 85 0.55 -3.71 -4.27
CA TRP A 85 0.01 -4.65 -5.25
C TRP A 85 -0.64 -5.88 -4.60
N VAL A 86 -0.17 -6.32 -3.42
CA VAL A 86 -0.86 -7.37 -2.63
C VAL A 86 -2.07 -6.81 -1.92
N HIS A 87 -1.96 -5.62 -1.32
CA HIS A 87 -3.05 -5.02 -0.55
C HIS A 87 -4.28 -4.71 -1.41
N TYR A 88 -4.06 -4.31 -2.67
CA TYR A 88 -5.11 -3.95 -3.63
C TYR A 88 -5.30 -4.98 -4.75
N ASP A 89 -4.77 -6.19 -4.59
CA ASP A 89 -4.95 -7.27 -5.57
C ASP A 89 -6.45 -7.49 -5.83
N GLN A 90 -6.82 -7.55 -7.11
CA GLN A 90 -8.20 -7.71 -7.61
C GLN A 90 -9.19 -6.60 -7.19
N ARG A 91 -8.73 -5.50 -6.58
CA ARG A 91 -9.60 -4.37 -6.21
C ARG A 91 -9.65 -3.35 -7.33
N CYS A 92 -10.85 -3.15 -7.87
CA CYS A 92 -11.10 -2.26 -9.01
C CYS A 92 -12.22 -1.28 -8.64
N LEU A 93 -12.13 -0.05 -9.14
CA LEU A 93 -13.25 0.89 -9.13
C LEU A 93 -13.94 0.85 -10.48
N ASN A 94 -15.27 0.86 -10.51
CA ASN A 94 -16.05 0.77 -11.73
C ASN A 94 -17.06 1.92 -11.80
N PHE A 95 -16.97 2.69 -12.88
CA PHE A 95 -17.83 3.82 -13.17
C PHE A 95 -18.57 3.60 -14.49
N THR A 96 -19.90 3.69 -14.46
CA THR A 96 -20.71 3.73 -15.68
C THR A 96 -20.69 5.16 -16.20
N ALA A 97 -20.35 5.31 -17.48
CA ALA A 97 -20.25 6.59 -18.17
C ALA A 97 -20.91 6.50 -19.54
N PHE A 98 -21.13 7.64 -20.19
CA PHE A 98 -21.49 7.68 -21.60
C PHE A 98 -20.62 8.66 -22.37
N MET A 99 -20.47 8.42 -23.66
CA MET A 99 -19.84 9.34 -24.60
C MET A 99 -20.82 9.69 -25.72
N LYS A 100 -20.74 10.93 -26.21
CA LYS A 100 -21.44 11.35 -27.43
C LYS A 100 -20.48 11.20 -28.61
N GLN A 101 -20.84 10.36 -29.57
CA GLN A 101 -20.11 10.19 -30.81
C GLN A 101 -20.86 10.92 -31.93
N PRO A 102 -20.24 11.90 -32.62
CA PRO A 102 -20.89 12.57 -33.74
C PRO A 102 -21.13 11.58 -34.88
N VAL A 103 -22.26 11.76 -35.57
CA VAL A 103 -22.60 11.00 -36.78
C VAL A 103 -22.75 11.99 -37.92
N PHE A 104 -22.05 11.72 -39.02
CA PHE A 104 -22.15 12.50 -40.23
C PHE A 104 -23.00 11.72 -41.24
N ASP A 105 -23.75 12.44 -42.08
CA ASP A 105 -24.52 11.90 -43.19
C ASP A 105 -25.72 10.99 -42.84
N SER A 106 -26.24 11.08 -41.61
CA SER A 106 -27.56 10.52 -41.25
C SER A 106 -28.63 11.60 -41.16
N PRO A 107 -29.79 11.44 -41.81
CA PRO A 107 -30.89 12.40 -41.70
C PRO A 107 -31.56 12.37 -40.32
N ASP A 108 -31.48 11.25 -39.61
CA ASP A 108 -32.25 11.01 -38.37
C ASP A 108 -31.48 11.39 -37.09
N GLU A 109 -30.16 11.32 -37.08
CA GLU A 109 -29.34 11.52 -35.88
C GLU A 109 -28.08 12.35 -36.16
N ALA A 110 -27.82 13.39 -35.35
CA ALA A 110 -26.57 14.17 -35.42
C ALA A 110 -25.46 13.60 -34.50
N TYR A 111 -25.84 12.89 -33.44
CA TYR A 111 -24.92 12.22 -32.54
C TYR A 111 -25.55 10.97 -31.94
N ARG A 112 -24.73 9.95 -31.69
CA ARG A 112 -25.12 8.71 -30.99
C ARG A 112 -24.51 8.67 -29.60
N VAL A 113 -25.26 8.17 -28.62
CA VAL A 113 -24.78 8.00 -27.25
C VAL A 113 -24.30 6.56 -27.06
N ARG A 114 -23.05 6.39 -26.60
CA ARG A 114 -22.48 5.08 -26.28
C ARG A 114 -22.21 4.99 -24.79
N VAL A 115 -22.84 4.02 -24.12
CA VAL A 115 -22.61 3.74 -22.70
C VAL A 115 -21.35 2.90 -22.58
N VAL A 116 -20.49 3.24 -21.63
CA VAL A 116 -19.22 2.55 -21.36
C VAL A 116 -19.00 2.40 -19.86
N ASN A 117 -18.17 1.43 -19.49
CA ASN A 117 -17.67 1.24 -18.14
C ASN A 117 -16.20 1.63 -18.09
N ILE A 118 -15.87 2.54 -17.19
CA ILE A 118 -14.51 2.97 -16.88
C ILE A 118 -14.07 2.20 -15.64
N ILE A 119 -13.05 1.37 -15.79
CA ILE A 119 -12.55 0.50 -14.72
C ILE A 119 -11.14 0.98 -14.35
N TYR A 120 -10.94 1.34 -13.08
CA TYR A 120 -9.66 1.75 -12.52
C TYR A 120 -9.10 0.66 -11.61
N PHE A 121 -7.84 0.28 -11.79
CA PHE A 121 -7.18 -0.77 -11.02
C PHE A 121 -6.31 -0.14 -9.93
N LEU A 122 -6.63 -0.45 -8.66
CA LEU A 122 -5.97 0.16 -7.50
C LEU A 122 -4.54 -0.36 -7.27
N GLU A 123 -4.22 -1.54 -7.81
CA GLU A 123 -2.92 -2.19 -7.67
C GLU A 123 -1.77 -1.41 -8.34
N ASP A 124 -2.01 -0.83 -9.52
CA ASP A 124 -0.99 -0.24 -10.39
C ASP A 124 -1.34 1.16 -10.94
N ASP A 125 -2.49 1.73 -10.57
CA ASP A 125 -2.98 3.02 -11.07
C ASP A 125 -3.22 3.04 -12.59
N THR A 126 -3.67 1.92 -13.15
CA THR A 126 -4.07 1.82 -14.55
C THR A 126 -5.58 1.87 -14.73
N MET A 127 -6.02 2.22 -15.94
CA MET A 127 -7.43 2.35 -16.27
C MET A 127 -7.73 1.72 -17.62
N THR A 128 -8.94 1.18 -17.78
CA THR A 128 -9.44 0.61 -19.03
C THR A 128 -10.87 1.10 -19.28
N VAL A 129 -11.25 1.25 -20.54
CA VAL A 129 -12.62 1.62 -20.93
C VAL A 129 -13.23 0.51 -21.77
N MET A 130 -14.36 0.00 -21.32
CA MET A 130 -15.04 -1.15 -21.89
C MET A 130 -16.48 -0.77 -22.23
N GLU A 131 -16.89 -0.96 -23.47
CA GLU A 131 -18.28 -0.88 -23.86
C GLU A 131 -18.98 -2.23 -23.64
N PRO A 132 -20.06 -2.28 -22.85
CA PRO A 132 -20.84 -3.49 -22.69
C PRO A 132 -21.44 -3.94 -24.04
N HIS A 133 -21.56 -5.25 -24.22
CA HIS A 133 -22.20 -5.80 -25.41
C HIS A 133 -23.70 -5.51 -25.37
N VAL A 134 -24.24 -4.96 -26.45
CA VAL A 134 -25.67 -4.67 -26.62
C VAL A 134 -26.13 -5.35 -27.91
N HIS A 135 -27.12 -6.23 -27.77
CA HIS A 135 -27.67 -6.96 -28.90
C HIS A 135 -28.30 -6.00 -29.92
N ASN A 136 -28.16 -6.31 -31.22
CA ASN A 136 -28.67 -5.50 -32.33
C ASN A 136 -28.13 -4.06 -32.41
N SER A 137 -26.99 -3.75 -31.79
CA SER A 137 -26.41 -2.39 -31.87
C SER A 137 -25.77 -2.08 -33.24
N GLY A 138 -25.34 -3.10 -33.98
CA GLY A 138 -24.63 -2.93 -35.25
C GLY A 138 -23.25 -2.26 -35.13
N LEU A 139 -22.73 -2.03 -33.91
CA LEU A 139 -21.46 -1.37 -33.66
C LEU A 139 -20.40 -2.35 -33.13
N TRP A 140 -19.13 -2.05 -33.40
CA TRP A 140 -18.02 -2.73 -32.72
C TRP A 140 -17.98 -2.33 -31.26
N GLN A 141 -18.21 -3.32 -30.40
CA GLN A 141 -18.30 -3.20 -28.95
C GLN A 141 -17.14 -3.93 -28.27
N GLY A 142 -17.03 -3.75 -26.95
CA GLY A 142 -15.99 -4.33 -26.13
C GLY A 142 -14.94 -3.30 -25.72
N ARG A 143 -13.67 -3.69 -25.72
CA ARG A 143 -12.59 -2.86 -25.17
C ARG A 143 -12.27 -1.68 -26.08
N MET A 144 -12.62 -0.48 -25.63
CA MET A 144 -12.33 0.75 -26.37
C MET A 144 -10.96 1.32 -26.03
N VAL A 145 -10.53 1.18 -24.78
CA VAL A 145 -9.20 1.59 -24.32
C VAL A 145 -8.56 0.41 -23.61
N LYS A 146 -7.33 0.05 -23.99
CA LYS A 146 -6.54 -0.99 -23.32
C LYS A 146 -6.18 -0.51 -21.90
N ARG A 147 -6.11 -1.47 -20.96
CA ARG A 147 -5.56 -1.23 -19.62
C ARG A 147 -4.15 -0.65 -19.73
N ASP A 148 -4.01 0.60 -19.33
CA ASP A 148 -2.74 1.32 -19.29
C ASP A 148 -2.83 2.50 -18.31
N LYS A 149 -1.69 3.12 -18.02
CA LYS A 149 -1.62 4.34 -17.24
C LYS A 149 -1.95 5.53 -18.12
N ILE A 150 -3.18 6.01 -18.02
CA ILE A 150 -3.71 7.03 -18.93
C ILE A 150 -3.23 8.43 -18.50
N PRO A 151 -2.53 9.18 -19.36
CA PRO A 151 -2.16 10.56 -19.09
C PRO A 151 -3.41 11.46 -19.13
N LYS A 152 -3.51 12.36 -18.15
CA LYS A 152 -4.52 13.41 -18.04
C LYS A 152 -4.14 14.63 -18.89
N ASN A 153 -2.85 14.99 -18.83
CA ASN A 153 -2.28 16.18 -19.47
C ASN A 153 -0.97 15.82 -20.19
N ASP A 154 -0.52 16.68 -21.11
CA ASP A 154 0.78 16.53 -21.81
C ASP A 154 1.99 16.66 -20.87
N LEU A 155 1.76 17.08 -19.62
CA LEU A 155 2.76 17.19 -18.55
C LEU A 155 3.12 15.84 -17.91
N GLY A 156 2.52 14.74 -18.34
CA GLY A 156 2.79 13.39 -17.82
C GLY A 156 2.07 13.04 -16.52
N GLU A 157 1.13 13.88 -16.08
CA GLU A 157 0.23 13.56 -14.97
C GLU A 157 -0.74 12.46 -15.42
N SER A 158 -0.86 11.39 -14.64
CA SER A 158 -1.82 10.31 -14.90
C SER A 158 -3.10 10.50 -14.12
N TRP A 159 -4.21 9.98 -14.64
CA TRP A 159 -5.46 9.90 -13.88
C TRP A 159 -5.27 9.15 -12.57
N HIS A 160 -5.81 9.71 -11.49
CA HIS A 160 -5.81 9.08 -10.17
C HIS A 160 -7.25 8.80 -9.72
N TRP A 161 -7.45 7.81 -8.87
CA TRP A 161 -8.79 7.46 -8.35
C TRP A 161 -9.49 8.63 -7.65
N LYS A 162 -8.73 9.57 -7.07
CA LYS A 162 -9.27 10.79 -6.44
C LYS A 162 -9.88 11.79 -7.42
N ASP A 163 -9.47 11.73 -8.69
CA ASP A 163 -10.00 12.60 -9.73
C ASP A 163 -11.34 12.08 -10.27
N LEU A 164 -11.63 10.79 -10.07
CA LEU A 164 -12.81 10.09 -10.55
C LEU A 164 -13.96 10.26 -9.55
N ASP A 165 -15.12 10.71 -10.03
CA ASP A 165 -16.35 10.85 -9.25
C ASP A 165 -17.54 10.86 -10.22
N ASN A 166 -18.76 10.68 -9.72
CA ASN A 166 -19.98 10.73 -10.54
C ASN A 166 -20.29 12.16 -10.99
N GLY A 167 -20.77 12.33 -12.22
CA GLY A 167 -21.09 13.63 -12.80
C GLY A 167 -19.89 14.41 -13.33
N LYS A 168 -18.69 13.79 -13.36
CA LYS A 168 -17.48 14.38 -13.93
C LYS A 168 -17.27 13.97 -15.38
N ASP A 169 -16.71 14.91 -16.14
CA ASP A 169 -16.22 14.71 -17.50
C ASP A 169 -14.76 14.27 -17.48
N ILE A 170 -14.50 13.09 -18.03
CA ILE A 170 -13.16 12.50 -18.12
C ILE A 170 -12.75 12.51 -19.59
N CYS A 171 -11.65 13.18 -19.90
CA CYS A 171 -11.06 13.15 -21.24
C CYS A 171 -9.99 12.07 -21.34
N ILE A 172 -10.16 11.14 -22.28
CA ILE A 172 -9.20 10.06 -22.57
C ILE A 172 -8.98 10.01 -24.07
N PHE A 173 -7.74 10.23 -24.52
CA PHE A 173 -7.34 10.20 -25.94
C PHE A 173 -8.26 11.02 -26.86
N GLY A 174 -8.65 12.22 -26.42
CA GLY A 174 -9.50 13.15 -27.18
C GLY A 174 -11.00 12.80 -27.18
N LYS A 175 -11.42 11.77 -26.45
CA LYS A 175 -12.85 11.45 -26.22
C LYS A 175 -13.25 11.85 -24.81
N VAL A 176 -14.41 12.49 -24.68
CA VAL A 176 -14.98 12.91 -23.40
C VAL A 176 -16.03 11.90 -22.95
N PHE A 177 -15.87 11.40 -21.73
CA PHE A 177 -16.78 10.47 -21.06
C PHE A 177 -17.42 11.16 -19.88
N HIS A 178 -18.74 11.22 -19.86
CA HIS A 178 -19.49 11.74 -18.73
C HIS A 178 -19.87 10.60 -17.80
N THR A 179 -19.36 10.62 -16.58
CA THR A 179 -19.67 9.62 -15.56
C THR A 179 -21.07 9.83 -14.98
N VAL A 180 -21.84 8.76 -14.85
CA VAL A 180 -23.24 8.82 -14.38
C VAL A 180 -23.41 8.12 -13.04
N SER A 181 -22.84 6.93 -12.91
CA SER A 181 -22.97 6.11 -11.71
C SER A 181 -21.71 5.31 -11.44
N CYS A 182 -21.60 4.78 -10.23
CA CYS A 182 -20.51 3.92 -9.80
C CYS A 182 -21.06 2.66 -9.14
N ASP A 183 -20.24 1.61 -9.11
CA ASP A 183 -20.58 0.35 -8.43
C ASP A 183 -20.66 0.55 -6.90
N LEU A 184 -21.35 -0.36 -6.21
CA LEU A 184 -21.53 -0.33 -4.76
C LEU A 184 -20.19 -0.30 -4.01
N TYR A 185 -19.20 -1.05 -4.50
CA TYR A 185 -17.86 -1.02 -3.92
C TYR A 185 -17.23 0.36 -4.01
N THR A 186 -17.32 0.99 -5.18
CA THR A 186 -16.77 2.34 -5.46
C THR A 186 -17.52 3.44 -4.72
N LYS A 187 -18.80 3.25 -4.42
CA LYS A 187 -19.60 4.22 -3.67
C LYS A 187 -19.22 4.32 -2.19
N VAL A 188 -18.67 3.25 -1.62
CA VAL A 188 -18.34 3.15 -0.19
C VAL A 188 -16.84 3.37 0.08
N SER A 189 -15.99 3.25 -0.95
CA SER A 189 -14.54 3.46 -0.89
C SER A 189 -14.16 4.93 -0.83
#